data_AF-A0A931SBQ3-F1
#
_entry.id   AF-A0A931SBQ3-F1
#
_cell.length_a   1.000
_cell.length_b   1.000
_cell.length_c   1.000
_cell.angle_alpha   90.00
_cell.angle_beta   90.00
_cell.angle_gamma   90.00
#
_symmetry.space_group_name_H-M   'P 1'
#
loop_
_entity.id
_entity.type
_entity.pdbx_description
1 polymer ?
#
loop_
_entity_poly.entity_id
_entity_poly.type
_entity_poly.pdbx_seq_one_letter_code
_entity_poly.pdbx_strand_id
1 'polypeptide(L)' 'MEAEAVRTDGAPKAIGPYEQAIRAGGFLFTAGQIALDPKTGNLVEGGTAAQTRQVLENLFNFLLRKTHALRTGPDMA' A
#
# COMPACT_ATOMS: atom_id res chain seq x y z
N MET A 1 -8.61 -5.26 21.94
CA MET A 1 -8.20 -5.64 20.57
C MET A 1 -6.92 -4.87 20.29
N GLU A 2 -5.81 -5.54 20.02
CA GLU A 2 -4.52 -4.88 19.82
C GLU A 2 -4.41 -4.34 18.38
N ALA A 3 -3.82 -3.15 18.25
CA ALA A 3 -3.55 -2.50 16.98
C ALA A 3 -2.04 -2.56 16.72
N GLU A 4 -1.64 -3.16 15.60
CA GLU A 4 -0.25 -3.33 15.21
C GLU A 4 0.08 -2.42 14.01
N ALA A 5 1.16 -1.64 14.12
CA ALA A 5 1.66 -0.84 13.02
C ALA A 5 2.33 -1.72 11.95
N VAL A 6 1.94 -1.53 10.69
CA VAL A 6 2.50 -2.22 9.53
C VAL A 6 3.32 -1.23 8.72
N ARG A 7 4.60 -1.53 8.51
CA ARG A 7 5.56 -0.69 7.78
C ARG A 7 6.21 -1.44 6.63
N THR A 8 6.49 -0.74 5.53
CA THR A 8 7.14 -1.30 4.33
C THR A 8 7.92 -0.22 3.60
N ASP A 9 9.08 -0.61 3.06
CA ASP A 9 9.89 0.26 2.18
C ASP A 9 9.34 0.33 0.75
N GLY A 10 8.34 -0.50 0.42
CA GLY A 10 7.70 -0.53 -0.89
C GLY A 10 6.58 0.51 -1.06
N ALA A 11 6.35 1.36 -0.08
CA ALA A 11 5.35 2.42 -0.13
C ALA A 11 5.91 3.71 0.49
N PRO A 12 5.36 4.89 0.16
CA PRO A 12 5.84 6.16 0.68
C PRO A 12 5.87 6.18 2.20
N LYS A 13 6.95 6.75 2.76
CA LYS A 13 7.12 6.85 4.22
C LYS A 13 6.00 7.68 4.82
N ALA A 14 5.53 7.27 6.00
CA ALA A 14 4.62 8.10 6.78
C ALA A 14 5.38 9.32 7.33
N ILE A 15 5.06 10.52 6.82
CA ILE A 15 5.63 11.79 7.28
C ILE A 15 4.56 12.52 8.09
N GLY A 16 4.52 12.29 9.40
CA GLY A 16 3.55 12.89 10.32
C GLY A 16 3.06 11.92 11.38
N PRO A 17 2.07 12.30 12.21
CA PRO A 17 1.54 11.46 13.28
C PRO A 17 0.53 10.42 12.74
N TYR A 18 0.98 9.57 11.81
CA TYR A 18 0.19 8.45 11.28
C TYR A 18 1.08 7.25 10.95
N GLU A 19 0.46 6.09 10.78
CA GLU A 19 1.13 4.87 10.33
C GLU A 19 0.72 4.54 8.90
N GLN A 20 1.63 3.92 8.13
CA GLN A 20 1.36 3.52 6.75
C GLN A 20 0.15 2.57 6.64
N ALA A 21 0.04 1.63 7.58
CA ALA A 21 -1.14 0.81 7.80
C ALA A 21 -1.22 0.30 9.25
N ILE A 22 -2.42 -0.04 9.70
CA ILE A 22 -2.70 -0.65 11.01
C ILE A 22 -3.42 -1.98 10.80
N ARG A 23 -2.98 -3.03 11.49
CA ARG A 23 -3.68 -4.31 11.57
C ARG A 23 -4.43 -4.39 12.91
N ALA A 24 -5.72 -4.68 12.86
CA ALA A 24 -6.54 -4.88 14.05
C ALA A 24 -7.74 -5.77 13.73
N GLY A 25 -8.02 -6.75 14.60
CA GLY A 25 -9.23 -7.57 14.49
C GLY A 25 -9.37 -8.37 13.20
N GLY A 26 -8.26 -8.78 12.58
CA GLY A 26 -8.26 -9.51 11.30
C GLY A 26 -8.36 -8.60 10.05
N PHE A 27 -8.47 -7.29 10.24
CA PHE A 27 -8.49 -6.30 9.17
C PHE A 27 -7.14 -5.59 9.03
N LEU A 28 -6.91 -5.04 7.85
CA LEU A 28 -5.80 -4.15 7.54
C LEU A 28 -6.36 -2.82 7.06
N PHE A 29 -6.07 -1.75 7.79
CA PHE A 29 -6.46 -0.38 7.48
C PHE A 29 -5.25 0.35 6.92
N THR A 30 -5.29 0.78 5.66
CA THR A 30 -4.19 1.49 5.02
C THR A 30 -4.43 3.00 5.06
N ALA A 31 -3.37 3.79 5.22
CA ALA A 31 -3.44 5.22 4.96
C ALA A 31 -3.76 5.49 3.48
N GLY A 32 -4.24 6.70 3.17
CA GLY A 32 -4.45 7.14 1.80
C GLY A 32 -3.16 7.08 1.00
N GLN A 33 -3.13 6.26 -0.05
CA GLN A 33 -1.95 6.14 -0.90
C GLN A 33 -1.94 7.26 -1.94
N ILE A 34 -0.75 7.82 -2.16
CA ILE A 34 -0.50 8.89 -3.13
C ILE A 34 0.50 8.42 -4.18
N ALA A 35 0.54 9.10 -5.32
CA ALA A 35 1.33 8.72 -6.49
C ALA A 35 2.83 9.07 -6.36
N LEU A 36 3.40 8.93 -5.18
CA LEU A 36 4.83 9.09 -4.96
C LEU A 36 5.56 7.78 -5.24
N ASP A 37 6.70 7.85 -5.92
CA ASP A 37 7.63 6.73 -6.00
C ASP A 37 8.32 6.57 -4.63
N PRO A 38 8.20 5.42 -3.96
CA PRO A 38 8.79 5.19 -2.64
C PRO A 38 10.32 5.30 -2.61
N LYS A 39 11.01 5.14 -3.75
CA LYS A 39 12.46 5.25 -3.85
C LYS A 39 12.94 6.69 -3.88
N THR A 40 12.20 7.55 -4.58
CA THR A 40 12.61 8.95 -4.80
C THR A 40 11.88 9.93 -3.88
N GLY A 41 10.70 9.56 -3.39
CA GLY A 41 9.79 10.43 -2.65
C GLY A 41 9.07 11.46 -3.53
N ASN A 42 9.23 11.38 -4.86
CA ASN A 42 8.68 12.34 -5.82
C ASN A 42 7.41 11.83 -6.47
N LEU A 43 6.54 12.76 -6.90
CA LEU A 43 5.35 12.45 -7.68
C LEU A 43 5.75 11.88 -9.05
N VAL A 44 5.16 10.76 -9.44
CA VAL A 44 5.42 10.18 -10.77
C VAL A 44 4.87 11.07 -11.88
N GLU A 45 5.64 11.16 -12.97
CA GLU A 45 5.24 11.84 -14.19
C GLU A 45 4.28 10.99 -15.04
N GLY A 46 3.69 11.56 -16.09
CA GLY A 46 2.78 10.85 -17.00
C GLY A 46 1.29 11.01 -16.69
N GLY A 47 0.94 11.92 -15.78
CA GLY A 47 -0.45 12.32 -15.51
C GLY A 47 -1.29 11.25 -14.82
N THR A 48 -2.61 11.37 -14.93
CA THR A 48 -3.58 10.59 -14.13
C THR A 48 -3.37 9.08 -14.24
N ALA A 49 -3.18 8.54 -15.45
CA ALA A 49 -3.04 7.09 -15.62
C ALA A 49 -1.80 6.53 -14.90
N ALA A 50 -0.65 7.22 -15.03
CA ALA A 50 0.58 6.82 -14.35
C ALA A 50 0.46 6.98 -12.82
N GLN A 51 -0.16 8.06 -12.37
CA GLN A 51 -0.39 8.32 -10.95
C GLN A 51 -1.35 7.31 -10.32
N THR A 52 -2.45 6.96 -11.00
CA THR A 52 -3.37 5.91 -10.54
C THR A 52 -2.66 4.57 -10.44
N ARG A 53 -1.81 4.21 -11.41
CA ARG A 53 -0.99 3.00 -11.33
C ARG A 53 -0.09 3.02 -10.09
N GLN A 54 0.65 4.11 -9.86
CA GLN A 54 1.55 4.22 -8.71
C GLN A 54 0.78 4.15 -7.37
N VAL A 55 -0.39 4.78 -7.27
CA VAL A 55 -1.25 4.70 -6.07
C VAL A 55 -1.62 3.24 -5.78
N LEU A 56 -2.03 2.49 -6.81
CA LEU A 56 -2.40 1.08 -6.66
C LEU A 56 -1.19 0.19 -6.33
N GLU A 57 -0.03 0.44 -6.95
CA GLU A 57 1.21 -0.27 -6.62
C GLU A 57 1.61 -0.04 -5.16
N ASN A 58 1.55 1.21 -4.69
CA ASN A 58 1.82 1.55 -3.29
C ASN A 58 0.84 0.84 -2.35
N LEU A 59 -0.44 0.74 -2.71
CA LEU A 59 -1.45 0.00 -1.95
C LEU A 59 -1.17 -1.51 -1.91
N PHE A 60 -0.82 -2.12 -3.05
CA PHE A 60 -0.55 -3.55 -3.14
C PHE A 60 0.63 -4.00 -2.29
N ASN A 61 1.60 -3.12 -2.02
CA ASN A 61 2.73 -3.41 -1.14
C ASN A 61 2.32 -3.75 0.31
N PHE A 62 1.10 -3.39 0.74
CA PHE A 62 0.56 -3.77 2.05
C PHE A 62 -0.22 -5.09 2.02
N LEU A 63 -0.88 -5.38 0.89
CA LEU A 63 -1.74 -6.55 0.72
C LEU A 63 -0.92 -7.82 0.46
N LEU A 64 0.11 -7.73 -0.39
CA LEU A 64 0.90 -8.87 -0.83
C LEU A 64 1.88 -9.39 0.24
N ARG A 65 2.28 -8.53 1.19
CA ARG A 65 3.47 -8.81 2.00
C ARG A 65 3.19 -9.58 3.29
N LYS A 66 1.97 -9.61 3.86
CA LYS A 66 1.72 -10.30 5.16
C LYS A 66 0.30 -10.79 5.48
N THR A 67 -0.66 -10.72 4.56
CA THR A 67 -2.03 -11.14 4.90
C THR A 67 -2.62 -11.88 3.74
N HIS A 68 -2.72 -13.21 3.86
CA HIS A 68 -3.41 -14.12 2.95
C HIS A 68 -3.39 -13.70 1.48
N ALA A 69 -2.50 -14.34 0.71
CA ALA A 69 -2.43 -14.27 -0.74
C ALA A 69 -3.78 -13.91 -1.35
N LEU A 70 -3.82 -12.83 -2.13
CA LEU A 70 -4.89 -12.63 -3.10
C LEU A 70 -5.16 -14.00 -3.70
N ARG A 71 -6.37 -14.54 -3.50
CA ARG A 71 -6.78 -15.80 -4.13
C ARG A 71 -6.83 -15.54 -5.63
N THR A 72 -5.68 -15.55 -6.28
CA THR A 72 -5.58 -15.84 -7.71
C THR A 72 -5.79 -17.34 -7.81
N GLY A 73 -7.06 -17.74 -7.75
CA GLY A 73 -7.49 -19.08 -8.13
C GLY A 73 -7.33 -19.27 -9.64
N PRO A 74 -7.26 -20.51 -10.13
CA PRO A 74 -7.07 -20.83 -11.54
C PRO A 74 -8.23 -20.46 -12.49
N ASP A 75 -9.31 -19.83 -12.01
CA ASP A 75 -10.50 -19.46 -12.81
C ASP A 75 -10.37 -18.16 -13.61
N MET A 76 -9.20 -17.89 -14.19
CA MET A 76 -8.99 -16.78 -15.14
C MET A 76 -8.30 -17.27 -16.42
N ALA A 77 -8.77 -18.40 -16.95
CA ALA A 77 -8.49 -18.91 -18.29
C ALA A 77 -9.77 -19.47 -18.91
#